data_AF-A0A564RYM0-F1
#
_entry.id   AF-A0A564RYM0-F1
#
_cell.length_a   1.000
_cell.length_b   1.000
_cell.length_c   1.000
_cell.angle_alpha   90.00
_cell.angle_beta   90.00
_cell.angle_gamma   90.00
#
_symmetry.space_group_name_H-M   'P 1'
#
loop_
_entity.id
_entity.type
_entity.pdbx_description
1 polymer ?
#
loop_
_entity_poly.entity_id
_entity_poly.type
_entity_poly.pdbx_seq_one_letter_code
_entity_poly.pdbx_strand_id
1 'polypeptide(L)'
;MVEAFQAQGYFGRTQYLPEIPVACSQEFDFYRCVEFSHSMYGKTVSELHAGNLRLPSGGRYSSVFGNQRLSYWSSSAETAKAEIRKHGASSDVILFKAYDDATSTWPTLMDQEPLVLVDARNLEIQAIIDKVDNAAPLNKAELELLRMIKAQDPDCLVYKSHARAGGENYLFYEKGFNKLALREVRLSLNGGRNRNSVACAVSSDYSPVLEAYGCYFSPIARIGKDLTYPESSEYRMRKQYMELSFSQYREHEHEQD
;
A
#
# COMPACT_ATOMS: atom_id res chain seq x y z
N MET A 1 -17.39 18.53 11.31
CA MET A 1 -16.94 17.21 11.76
C MET A 1 -16.12 16.64 10.62
N VAL A 2 -14.84 16.36 10.83
CA VAL A 2 -13.97 15.86 9.75
C VAL A 2 -14.19 14.35 9.62
N GLU A 3 -14.50 13.86 8.43
CA GLU A 3 -14.73 12.44 8.18
C GLU A 3 -13.42 11.65 8.27
N ALA A 4 -13.41 10.60 9.09
CA ALA A 4 -12.32 9.62 9.15
C ALA A 4 -12.13 8.94 7.79
N PHE A 5 -10.92 8.47 7.51
CA PHE A 5 -10.65 7.68 6.32
C PHE A 5 -11.16 6.25 6.49
N GLN A 6 -11.59 5.62 5.40
CA GLN A 6 -12.08 4.25 5.45
C GLN A 6 -10.99 3.21 5.71
N ALA A 7 -9.76 3.49 5.27
CA ALA A 7 -8.64 2.59 5.55
C ALA A 7 -8.19 2.64 7.02
N GLN A 8 -8.65 3.63 7.80
CA GLN A 8 -8.15 3.92 9.14
C GLN A 8 -8.57 2.84 10.14
N GLY A 9 -7.61 2.36 10.91
CA GLY A 9 -7.82 1.46 12.03
C GLY A 9 -8.64 2.13 13.14
N TYR A 10 -9.24 1.30 14.00
CA TYR A 10 -10.18 1.77 15.03
C TYR A 10 -9.56 2.75 16.03
N PHE A 11 -8.25 2.62 16.30
CA PHE A 11 -7.51 3.50 17.21
C PHE A 11 -6.74 4.61 16.49
N GLY A 12 -6.82 4.67 15.15
CA GLY A 12 -6.09 5.63 14.37
C GLY A 12 -6.53 7.06 14.64
N ARG A 13 -5.59 8.00 14.66
CA ARG A 13 -5.87 9.44 14.78
C ARG A 13 -5.40 10.15 13.54
N THR A 14 -6.17 11.11 13.05
CA THR A 14 -5.77 11.97 11.93
C THR A 14 -5.48 13.38 12.42
N GLN A 15 -4.30 13.90 12.13
CA GLN A 15 -3.96 15.30 12.34
C GLN A 15 -4.00 16.05 11.02
N TYR A 16 -4.68 17.20 10.97
CA TYR A 16 -4.79 18.04 9.76
C TYR A 16 -3.86 19.25 9.85
N LEU A 17 -3.04 19.48 8.83
CA LEU A 17 -2.25 20.72 8.71
C LEU A 17 -3.12 21.91 8.24
N PRO A 18 -2.77 23.18 8.59
CA PRO A 18 -3.67 24.31 8.42
C PRO A 18 -3.91 24.79 6.97
N GLU A 19 -2.99 24.52 6.05
CA GLU A 19 -2.96 25.15 4.72
C GLU A 19 -3.41 24.23 3.58
N ILE A 20 -3.33 22.91 3.79
CA ILE A 20 -3.82 21.83 2.92
C ILE A 20 -4.31 20.72 3.86
N PRO A 21 -5.40 19.99 3.57
CA PRO A 21 -5.86 18.89 4.41
C PRO A 21 -4.88 17.71 4.31
N VAL A 22 -3.74 17.85 4.96
CA VAL A 22 -2.72 16.81 5.12
C VAL A 22 -3.05 16.07 6.39
N ALA A 23 -3.37 14.80 6.23
CA ALA A 23 -3.65 13.86 7.28
C ALA A 23 -2.37 13.10 7.66
N CYS A 24 -1.91 13.26 8.90
CA CYS A 24 -0.93 12.35 9.50
C CYS A 24 -1.70 11.31 10.32
N SER A 25 -1.45 10.02 10.11
CA SER A 25 -2.24 9.00 10.80
C SER A 25 -1.45 7.84 11.40
N GLN A 26 -2.12 7.17 12.34
CA GLN A 26 -1.73 5.93 12.98
C GLN A 26 -2.74 4.86 12.57
N GLU A 27 -2.27 3.67 12.23
CA GLU A 27 -3.03 2.48 11.85
C GLU A 27 -3.88 2.60 10.57
N PHE A 28 -3.42 2.03 9.46
CA PHE A 28 -4.17 1.92 8.22
C PHE A 28 -4.06 0.53 7.62
N ASP A 29 -5.14 0.03 7.02
CA ASP A 29 -5.11 -1.14 6.15
C ASP A 29 -5.40 -0.71 4.70
N PHE A 30 -4.40 -0.85 3.83
CA PHE A 30 -4.51 -0.58 2.40
C PHE A 30 -4.66 -1.87 1.60
N TYR A 31 -5.48 -1.84 0.56
CA TYR A 31 -5.78 -3.01 -0.26
C TYR A 31 -5.43 -2.76 -1.71
N ARG A 32 -4.71 -3.69 -2.33
CA ARG A 32 -4.45 -3.68 -3.76
C ARG A 32 -4.81 -5.01 -4.36
N CYS A 33 -5.59 -4.99 -5.43
CA CYS A 33 -5.91 -6.19 -6.19
C CYS A 33 -5.29 -6.06 -7.58
N VAL A 34 -4.69 -7.13 -8.07
CA VAL A 34 -4.21 -7.21 -9.45
C VAL A 34 -4.63 -8.54 -10.06
N GLU A 35 -4.80 -8.53 -11.37
CA GLU A 35 -5.04 -9.75 -12.13
C GLU A 35 -3.84 -10.69 -12.01
N PHE A 36 -4.13 -11.96 -11.72
CA PHE A 36 -3.11 -12.98 -11.62
C PHE A 36 -2.69 -13.46 -13.01
N SER A 37 -1.38 -13.62 -13.20
CA SER A 37 -0.83 -14.23 -14.41
C SER A 37 0.13 -15.35 -14.05
N HIS A 38 0.28 -16.33 -14.95
CA HIS A 38 1.13 -17.50 -14.69
C HIS A 38 2.60 -17.15 -14.41
N SER A 39 3.08 -16.00 -14.90
CA SER A 39 4.44 -15.50 -14.62
C SER A 39 4.64 -15.03 -13.17
N MET A 40 3.57 -14.97 -12.38
CA MET A 40 3.62 -14.67 -10.95
C MET A 40 3.86 -15.93 -10.09
N TYR A 41 3.69 -17.14 -10.64
CA TYR A 41 4.06 -18.35 -9.90
C TYR A 41 5.56 -18.39 -9.63
N GLY A 42 5.93 -18.90 -8.45
CA GLY A 42 7.33 -19.01 -8.02
C GLY A 42 7.96 -17.70 -7.54
N LYS A 43 7.34 -16.54 -7.80
CA LYS A 43 7.76 -15.26 -7.22
C LYS A 43 7.39 -15.20 -5.75
N THR A 44 8.34 -14.81 -4.93
CA THR A 44 8.15 -14.60 -3.50
C THR A 44 7.16 -13.46 -3.26
N VAL A 45 6.53 -13.46 -2.08
CA VAL A 45 5.63 -12.40 -1.64
C VAL A 45 6.35 -11.04 -1.64
N SER A 46 7.64 -11.02 -1.28
CA SER A 46 8.51 -9.84 -1.42
C SER A 46 8.57 -9.33 -2.86
N GLU A 47 8.91 -10.19 -3.83
CA GLU A 47 9.00 -9.79 -5.25
C GLU A 47 7.66 -9.31 -5.80
N LEU A 48 6.56 -9.97 -5.41
CA LEU A 48 5.21 -9.59 -5.79
C LEU A 48 4.82 -8.23 -5.19
N HIS A 49 5.20 -7.98 -3.93
CA HIS A 49 4.98 -6.69 -3.28
C HIS A 49 5.74 -5.58 -3.99
N ALA A 50 7.06 -5.74 -4.21
CA ALA A 50 7.90 -4.79 -4.91
C ALA A 50 7.39 -4.49 -6.32
N GLY A 51 6.85 -5.49 -7.02
CA GLY A 51 6.23 -5.34 -8.35
C GLY A 51 4.95 -4.48 -8.40
N ASN A 52 4.41 -4.08 -7.24
CA ASN A 52 3.30 -3.12 -7.17
C ASN A 52 3.76 -1.67 -7.34
N LEU A 53 5.02 -1.38 -7.05
CA LEU A 53 5.63 -0.07 -7.30
C LEU A 53 6.13 -0.02 -8.75
N ARG A 54 5.45 0.76 -9.59
CA ARG A 54 5.72 0.76 -11.03
C ARG A 54 6.08 2.15 -11.50
N LEU A 55 7.01 2.22 -12.46
CA LEU A 55 7.08 3.42 -13.29
C LEU A 55 5.73 3.56 -13.97
N PRO A 56 5.15 4.76 -14.00
CA PRO A 56 3.90 4.95 -14.69
C PRO A 56 4.05 4.55 -16.15
N SER A 57 3.19 3.66 -16.64
CA SER A 57 3.30 3.02 -17.94
C SER A 57 3.32 4.05 -19.08
N GLY A 58 4.53 4.36 -19.55
CA GLY A 58 4.84 5.26 -20.64
C GLY A 58 4.50 6.71 -20.34
N GLY A 59 5.45 7.49 -19.80
CA GLY A 59 5.61 8.96 -19.91
C GLY A 59 4.44 9.91 -19.56
N ARG A 60 3.22 9.40 -19.34
CA ARG A 60 1.97 10.18 -19.31
C ARG A 60 1.66 10.69 -17.91
N TYR A 61 1.89 9.85 -16.92
CA TYR A 61 1.81 10.24 -15.51
C TYR A 61 3.12 10.89 -15.03
N SER A 62 4.24 10.72 -15.74
CA SER A 62 5.49 11.35 -15.32
C SER A 62 5.47 12.86 -15.45
N SER A 63 4.68 13.41 -16.37
CA SER A 63 4.42 14.86 -16.46
C SER A 63 3.57 15.40 -15.32
N VAL A 64 2.78 14.53 -14.66
CA VAL A 64 1.83 14.92 -13.61
C VAL A 64 2.38 14.67 -12.21
N PHE A 65 2.96 13.49 -12.00
CA PHE A 65 3.48 13.04 -10.71
C PHE A 65 5.00 13.05 -10.64
N GLY A 66 5.69 13.49 -11.70
CA GLY A 66 7.13 13.75 -11.69
C GLY A 66 8.00 12.50 -11.73
N ASN A 67 8.04 11.81 -12.88
CA ASN A 67 8.96 10.71 -13.24
C ASN A 67 9.31 9.65 -12.16
N GLN A 68 8.51 9.56 -11.10
CA GLN A 68 8.71 8.66 -9.97
C GLN A 68 7.79 7.45 -10.09
N ARG A 69 8.14 6.38 -9.38
CA ARG A 69 7.31 5.19 -9.33
C ARG A 69 6.08 5.43 -8.44
N LEU A 70 4.95 4.86 -8.84
CA LEU A 70 3.67 5.01 -8.18
C LEU A 70 3.05 3.65 -7.89
N SER A 71 2.18 3.60 -6.88
CA SER A 71 1.48 2.41 -6.46
C SER A 71 0.03 2.74 -6.11
N TYR A 72 -0.93 2.07 -6.74
CA TYR A 72 -2.37 2.28 -6.54
C TYR A 72 -2.94 1.29 -5.53
N TRP A 73 -3.70 1.79 -4.56
CA TRP A 73 -4.31 1.05 -3.47
C TRP A 73 -5.74 1.58 -3.19
N SER A 74 -6.50 0.87 -2.38
CA SER A 74 -7.89 1.19 -2.02
C SER A 74 -8.14 0.98 -0.53
N SER A 75 -9.22 1.56 -0.01
CA SER A 75 -9.63 1.43 1.39
C SER A 75 -10.10 0.04 1.81
N SER A 76 -10.51 -0.80 0.86
CA SER A 76 -11.05 -2.13 1.15
C SER A 76 -10.77 -3.12 0.03
N ALA A 77 -10.80 -4.41 0.37
CA ALA A 77 -10.66 -5.50 -0.59
C ALA A 77 -11.75 -5.47 -1.66
N GLU A 78 -12.96 -5.07 -1.29
CA GLU A 78 -14.11 -4.94 -2.17
C GLU A 78 -13.92 -3.79 -3.17
N THR A 79 -13.43 -2.62 -2.71
CA THR A 79 -13.09 -1.50 -3.60
C THR A 79 -11.99 -1.91 -4.57
N ALA A 80 -10.90 -2.52 -4.07
CA ALA A 80 -9.79 -2.96 -4.91
C ALA A 80 -10.23 -3.98 -5.98
N LYS A 81 -11.13 -4.91 -5.64
CA LYS A 81 -11.72 -5.86 -6.60
C LYS A 81 -12.66 -5.18 -7.60
N ALA A 82 -13.42 -4.17 -7.18
CA ALA A 82 -14.29 -3.42 -8.07
C ALA A 82 -13.50 -2.66 -9.15
N GLU A 83 -12.39 -2.03 -8.76
CA GLU A 83 -11.50 -1.32 -9.69
C GLU A 83 -10.97 -2.23 -10.80
N ILE A 84 -10.38 -3.39 -10.46
CA ILE A 84 -9.85 -4.30 -11.50
C ILE A 84 -10.94 -4.90 -12.40
N ARG A 85 -12.14 -5.13 -11.87
CA ARG A 85 -13.29 -5.61 -12.65
C ARG A 85 -13.77 -4.58 -13.65
N LYS A 86 -13.74 -3.29 -13.30
CA LYS A 86 -14.04 -2.18 -14.21
C LYS A 86 -13.09 -2.17 -15.40
N HIS A 87 -11.84 -2.59 -15.21
CA HIS A 87 -10.83 -2.73 -16.25
C HIS A 87 -10.84 -4.09 -16.98
N GLY A 88 -11.85 -4.95 -16.74
CA GLY A 88 -12.03 -6.21 -17.46
C GLY A 88 -11.15 -7.36 -16.97
N ALA A 89 -10.55 -7.26 -15.78
CA ALA A 89 -9.74 -8.33 -15.21
C ALA A 89 -10.56 -9.62 -15.00
N SER A 90 -9.90 -10.76 -15.15
CA SER A 90 -10.48 -12.08 -14.90
C SER A 90 -10.79 -12.33 -13.41
N SER A 91 -11.36 -13.51 -13.12
CA SER A 91 -11.62 -13.95 -11.75
C SER A 91 -10.37 -14.35 -10.98
N ASP A 92 -9.25 -14.46 -11.66
CA ASP A 92 -7.98 -14.96 -11.12
C ASP A 92 -7.19 -13.75 -10.65
N VAL A 93 -7.08 -13.59 -9.35
CA VAL A 93 -6.62 -12.36 -8.73
C VAL A 93 -5.73 -12.64 -7.54
N ILE A 94 -4.78 -11.73 -7.33
CA ILE A 94 -4.01 -11.64 -6.11
C ILE A 94 -4.37 -10.34 -5.40
N LEU A 95 -4.68 -10.46 -4.11
CA LEU A 95 -5.04 -9.36 -3.23
C LEU A 95 -3.93 -9.17 -2.20
N PHE A 96 -3.36 -7.98 -2.17
CA PHE A 96 -2.43 -7.52 -1.15
C PHE A 96 -3.19 -6.71 -0.11
N LYS A 97 -2.90 -6.98 1.16
CA LYS A 97 -3.28 -6.17 2.29
C LYS A 97 -2.00 -5.66 2.94
N ALA A 98 -1.80 -4.35 2.91
CA ALA A 98 -0.64 -3.67 3.47
C ALA A 98 -1.08 -2.72 4.60
N TYR A 99 -0.12 -2.33 5.43
CA TYR A 99 -0.32 -1.39 6.53
C TYR A 99 0.90 -0.48 6.68
N ASP A 100 0.72 0.60 7.44
CA ASP A 100 1.81 1.50 7.84
C ASP A 100 2.72 0.80 8.86
N ASP A 101 3.95 0.44 8.46
CA ASP A 101 4.83 -0.37 9.31
C ASP A 101 5.17 0.31 10.63
N ALA A 102 5.20 1.65 10.66
CA ALA A 102 5.44 2.46 11.85
C ALA A 102 4.38 2.28 12.95
N THR A 103 3.26 1.65 12.61
CA THR A 103 2.15 1.41 13.53
C THR A 103 2.14 -0.02 14.08
N SER A 104 3.09 -0.86 13.65
CA SER A 104 3.34 -2.16 14.26
C SER A 104 3.92 -2.00 15.66
N THR A 105 3.65 -2.96 16.56
CA THR A 105 4.41 -3.08 17.82
C THR A 105 5.90 -3.30 17.55
N TRP A 106 6.24 -4.01 16.48
CA TRP A 106 7.61 -4.32 16.10
C TRP A 106 7.86 -3.96 14.64
N PRO A 107 8.04 -2.66 14.35
CA PRO A 107 8.31 -2.22 12.99
C PRO A 107 9.55 -2.88 12.41
N THR A 108 9.52 -3.11 11.10
CA THR A 108 10.55 -3.87 10.37
C THR A 108 11.20 -3.05 9.26
N LEU A 109 10.69 -1.85 8.99
CA LEU A 109 11.22 -0.94 7.99
C LEU A 109 12.04 0.18 8.63
N MET A 110 12.98 0.75 7.87
CA MET A 110 13.84 1.82 8.37
C MET A 110 13.08 3.12 8.61
N ASP A 111 12.15 3.44 7.72
CA ASP A 111 11.40 4.69 7.76
C ASP A 111 10.19 4.53 8.69
N GLN A 112 10.28 5.19 9.84
CA GLN A 112 9.29 5.20 10.89
C GLN A 112 8.56 6.55 10.99
N GLU A 113 8.81 7.46 10.03
CA GLU A 113 8.11 8.74 9.96
C GLU A 113 6.63 8.50 9.61
N PRO A 114 5.68 9.16 10.28
CA PRO A 114 4.25 9.00 10.00
C PRO A 114 3.92 9.19 8.52
N LEU A 115 2.93 8.45 8.03
CA LEU A 115 2.42 8.65 6.67
C LEU A 115 1.80 10.04 6.52
N VAL A 116 2.29 10.78 5.54
CA VAL A 116 1.77 12.09 5.12
C VAL A 116 0.78 11.89 3.98
N LEU A 117 -0.52 11.93 4.29
CA LEU A 117 -1.59 11.75 3.32
C LEU A 117 -2.20 13.09 2.92
N VAL A 118 -2.26 13.40 1.64
CA VAL A 118 -3.06 14.55 1.15
C VAL A 118 -4.48 14.10 0.91
N ASP A 119 -5.43 14.66 1.66
CA ASP A 119 -6.86 14.43 1.46
C ASP A 119 -7.38 15.24 0.26
N ALA A 120 -7.53 14.56 -0.86
CA ALA A 120 -8.05 15.14 -2.09
C ALA A 120 -9.42 14.56 -2.47
N ARG A 121 -10.18 14.04 -1.50
CA ARG A 121 -11.52 13.46 -1.71
C ARG A 121 -12.53 14.46 -2.28
N ASN A 122 -12.29 15.76 -2.13
CA ASN A 122 -13.13 16.84 -2.65
C ASN A 122 -12.51 17.60 -3.84
N LEU A 123 -11.45 17.07 -4.44
CA LEU A 123 -10.65 17.76 -5.48
C LEU A 123 -10.72 17.09 -6.86
N GLU A 124 -11.72 16.24 -7.11
CA GLU A 124 -11.97 15.56 -8.40
C GLU A 124 -10.72 14.91 -9.04
N ILE A 125 -9.79 14.42 -8.20
CA ILE A 125 -8.51 13.82 -8.65
C ILE A 125 -8.72 12.67 -9.62
N GLN A 126 -9.77 11.88 -9.44
CA GLN A 126 -10.09 10.78 -10.35
C GLN A 126 -10.34 11.28 -11.78
N ALA A 127 -10.96 12.44 -11.98
CA ALA A 127 -11.14 13.01 -13.32
C ALA A 127 -9.81 13.45 -13.94
N ILE A 128 -8.85 13.91 -13.13
CA ILE A 128 -7.49 14.22 -13.57
C ILE A 128 -6.77 12.94 -14.00
N ILE A 129 -6.86 11.88 -13.20
CA ILE A 129 -6.28 10.55 -13.52
C ILE A 129 -6.90 10.01 -14.82
N ASP A 130 -8.22 10.05 -14.95
CA ASP A 130 -8.94 9.58 -16.14
C ASP A 130 -8.51 10.38 -17.39
N LYS A 131 -8.31 11.69 -17.29
CA LYS A 131 -7.76 12.51 -18.38
C LYS A 131 -6.36 12.07 -18.77
N VAL A 132 -5.49 11.82 -17.80
CA VAL A 132 -4.11 11.37 -18.04
C VAL A 132 -4.10 10.00 -18.73
N ASP A 133 -4.94 9.08 -18.28
CA ASP A 133 -5.11 7.76 -18.90
C ASP A 133 -5.56 7.85 -20.36
N ASN A 134 -6.50 8.76 -20.63
CA ASN A 134 -7.04 9.01 -21.97
C ASN A 134 -6.19 9.99 -22.82
N ALA A 135 -5.00 10.39 -22.36
CA ALA A 135 -4.13 11.37 -23.01
C ALA A 135 -4.82 12.72 -23.33
N ALA A 136 -5.81 13.10 -22.51
CA ALA A 136 -6.49 14.39 -22.59
C ALA A 136 -5.67 15.48 -21.89
N PRO A 137 -5.69 16.73 -22.41
CA PRO A 137 -4.95 17.83 -21.79
C PRO A 137 -5.56 18.25 -20.46
N LEU A 138 -4.69 18.53 -19.49
CA LEU A 138 -5.07 19.15 -18.22
C LEU A 138 -5.18 20.67 -18.38
N ASN A 139 -6.15 21.27 -17.70
CA ASN A 139 -6.31 22.73 -17.68
C ASN A 139 -5.34 23.39 -16.68
N LYS A 140 -5.24 24.72 -16.72
CA LYS A 140 -4.33 25.48 -15.85
C LYS A 140 -4.60 25.29 -14.35
N ALA A 141 -5.87 25.16 -13.96
CA ALA A 141 -6.25 24.98 -12.56
C ALA A 141 -5.88 23.56 -12.06
N GLU A 142 -6.06 22.54 -12.89
CA GLU A 142 -5.65 21.16 -12.60
C GLU A 142 -4.13 21.05 -12.44
N LEU A 143 -3.36 21.72 -13.32
CA LEU A 143 -1.91 21.78 -13.22
C LEU A 143 -1.44 22.49 -11.94
N GLU A 144 -2.08 23.61 -11.58
CA GLU A 144 -1.75 24.33 -10.34
C GLU A 144 -2.10 23.52 -9.09
N LEU A 145 -3.25 22.82 -9.09
CA LEU A 145 -3.62 21.90 -8.03
C LEU A 145 -2.56 20.81 -7.82
N LEU A 146 -2.13 20.16 -8.89
CA LEU A 146 -1.09 19.13 -8.84
C LEU A 146 0.25 19.70 -8.34
N ARG A 147 0.58 20.94 -8.72
CA ARG A 147 1.76 21.65 -8.23
C ARG A 147 1.69 21.89 -6.72
N MET A 148 0.54 22.33 -6.21
CA MET A 148 0.31 22.54 -4.78
C MET A 148 0.39 21.23 -3.99
N ILE A 149 -0.22 20.15 -4.49
CA ILE A 149 -0.13 18.82 -3.87
C ILE A 149 1.33 18.37 -3.79
N LYS A 150 2.08 18.50 -4.89
CA LYS A 150 3.48 18.11 -4.94
C LYS A 150 4.36 18.93 -3.98
N ALA A 151 4.05 20.21 -3.78
CA ALA A 151 4.78 21.08 -2.87
C ALA A 151 4.69 20.63 -1.40
N GLN A 152 3.72 19.79 -1.04
CA GLN A 152 3.58 19.21 0.30
C GLN A 152 4.48 17.99 0.54
N ASP A 153 5.21 17.51 -0.48
CA ASP A 153 5.99 16.27 -0.42
C ASP A 153 5.25 15.06 0.21
N PRO A 154 4.03 14.74 -0.28
CA PRO A 154 3.19 13.72 0.34
C PRO A 154 3.73 12.30 0.12
N ASP A 155 3.43 11.41 1.07
CA ASP A 155 3.64 9.97 0.93
C ASP A 155 2.56 9.33 0.06
N CYS A 156 1.33 9.82 0.18
CA CYS A 156 0.20 9.34 -0.61
C CYS A 156 -0.90 10.40 -0.80
N LEU A 157 -1.61 10.28 -1.92
CA LEU A 157 -2.79 11.08 -2.27
C LEU A 157 -4.07 10.24 -2.12
N VAL A 158 -5.04 10.75 -1.37
CA VAL A 158 -6.33 10.08 -1.12
C VAL A 158 -7.43 10.72 -1.95
N TYR A 159 -8.24 9.93 -2.63
CA TYR A 159 -9.34 10.41 -3.48
C TYR A 159 -10.51 9.43 -3.52
N LYS A 160 -11.69 9.89 -3.96
CA LYS A 160 -12.89 9.05 -4.05
C LYS A 160 -12.76 8.06 -5.21
N SER A 161 -13.13 6.81 -4.96
CA SER A 161 -13.23 5.77 -5.99
C SER A 161 -14.46 6.02 -6.88
N HIS A 162 -14.27 5.94 -8.19
CA HIS A 162 -15.39 5.89 -9.14
C HIS A 162 -15.95 4.47 -9.31
N ALA A 163 -15.19 3.42 -8.96
CA ALA A 163 -15.67 2.04 -9.10
C ALA A 163 -16.66 1.64 -8.00
N ARG A 164 -16.60 2.27 -6.83
CA ARG A 164 -17.52 2.01 -5.72
C ARG A 164 -17.93 3.30 -5.01
N ALA A 165 -19.23 3.55 -4.94
CA ALA A 165 -19.79 4.65 -4.18
C ALA A 165 -19.35 4.59 -2.71
N GLY A 166 -18.79 5.69 -2.22
CA GLY A 166 -18.22 5.80 -0.88
C GLY A 166 -16.87 5.11 -0.70
N GLY A 167 -16.29 4.45 -1.70
CA GLY A 167 -14.94 3.90 -1.62
C GLY A 167 -13.85 4.96 -1.75
N GLU A 168 -12.68 4.72 -1.17
CA GLU A 168 -11.51 5.60 -1.28
C GLU A 168 -10.36 4.86 -1.96
N ASN A 169 -9.60 5.59 -2.77
CA ASN A 169 -8.39 5.15 -3.42
C ASN A 169 -7.20 5.97 -2.91
N TYR A 170 -6.04 5.31 -2.92
CA TYR A 170 -4.78 5.79 -2.37
C TYR A 170 -3.71 5.64 -3.44
N LEU A 171 -3.13 6.76 -3.85
CA LEU A 171 -2.00 6.78 -4.77
C LEU A 171 -0.73 7.06 -3.97
N PHE A 172 0.04 5.99 -3.73
CA PHE A 172 1.32 6.09 -3.05
C PHE A 172 2.41 6.51 -4.01
N TYR A 173 3.17 7.51 -3.57
CA TYR A 173 4.48 7.82 -4.13
C TYR A 173 5.50 6.81 -3.63
N GLU A 174 6.64 6.72 -4.30
CA GLU A 174 7.68 5.76 -3.94
C GLU A 174 8.12 5.86 -2.48
N LYS A 175 8.31 7.09 -1.97
CA LYS A 175 8.62 7.36 -0.57
C LYS A 175 7.57 6.73 0.37
N GLY A 176 6.29 7.02 0.15
CA GLY A 176 5.21 6.48 0.97
C GLY A 176 5.02 4.97 0.83
N PHE A 177 5.20 4.42 -0.38
CA PHE A 177 5.13 2.98 -0.60
C PHE A 177 6.20 2.23 0.21
N ASN A 178 7.39 2.81 0.34
CA ASN A 178 8.50 2.21 1.10
C ASN A 178 8.28 2.20 2.62
N LYS A 179 7.21 2.87 3.11
CA LYS A 179 6.75 2.79 4.51
C LYS A 179 5.72 1.68 4.74
N LEU A 180 5.25 1.02 3.67
CA LEU A 180 4.24 -0.02 3.77
C LEU A 180 4.86 -1.40 4.01
N ALA A 181 4.32 -2.12 4.99
CA ALA A 181 4.54 -3.54 5.19
C ALA A 181 3.30 -4.35 4.79
N LEU A 182 3.50 -5.61 4.42
CA LEU A 182 2.40 -6.53 4.13
C LEU A 182 1.85 -7.15 5.40
N ARG A 183 0.52 -7.12 5.52
CA ARG A 183 -0.22 -7.94 6.48
C ARG A 183 -0.54 -9.30 5.91
N GLU A 184 -1.04 -9.33 4.67
CA GLU A 184 -1.47 -10.57 4.03
C GLU A 184 -1.45 -10.46 2.51
N VAL A 185 -1.13 -11.57 1.85
CA VAL A 185 -1.31 -11.73 0.41
C VAL A 185 -2.20 -12.94 0.15
N ARG A 186 -3.28 -12.75 -0.62
CA ARG A 186 -4.26 -13.80 -0.95
C ARG A 186 -4.28 -14.06 -2.45
N LEU A 187 -4.12 -15.32 -2.85
CA LEU A 187 -4.35 -15.76 -4.22
C LEU A 187 -5.73 -16.44 -4.32
N SER A 188 -6.50 -16.08 -5.35
CA SER A 188 -7.79 -16.67 -5.67
C SER A 188 -7.84 -16.97 -7.16
N LEU A 189 -8.07 -18.23 -7.53
CA LEU A 189 -8.12 -18.72 -8.91
C LEU A 189 -9.44 -19.44 -9.19
N ASN A 190 -9.83 -19.50 -10.46
CA ASN A 190 -11.03 -20.19 -10.96
C ASN A 190 -12.31 -19.76 -10.21
N GLY A 191 -12.53 -18.45 -10.09
CA GLY A 191 -13.68 -17.91 -9.35
C GLY A 191 -13.63 -18.17 -7.84
N GLY A 192 -12.43 -18.41 -7.29
CA GLY A 192 -12.23 -18.65 -5.85
C GLY A 192 -12.30 -20.12 -5.43
N ARG A 193 -12.38 -21.07 -6.38
CA ARG A 193 -12.32 -22.51 -6.09
C ARG A 193 -10.97 -22.91 -5.49
N ASN A 194 -9.89 -22.34 -6.02
CA ASN A 194 -8.55 -22.53 -5.46
C ASN A 194 -8.14 -21.22 -4.82
N ARG A 195 -7.93 -21.23 -3.50
CA ARG A 195 -7.55 -20.04 -2.75
C ARG A 195 -6.55 -20.39 -1.67
N ASN A 196 -5.64 -19.47 -1.41
CA ASN A 196 -4.73 -19.57 -0.28
C ASN A 196 -4.20 -18.20 0.11
N SER A 197 -3.63 -18.07 1.30
CA SER A 197 -3.08 -16.82 1.78
C SER A 197 -1.79 -17.00 2.56
N VAL A 198 -0.93 -15.99 2.45
CA VAL A 198 0.30 -15.86 3.21
C VAL A 198 0.12 -14.67 4.14
N ALA A 199 0.17 -14.90 5.45
CA ALA A 199 0.15 -13.85 6.46
C ALA A 199 1.59 -13.38 6.74
N CYS A 200 1.83 -12.09 6.54
CA CYS A 200 3.12 -11.42 6.75
C CYS A 200 3.15 -10.60 8.04
N ALA A 201 1.97 -10.32 8.62
CA ALA A 201 1.81 -9.84 9.98
C ALA A 201 0.56 -10.48 10.58
N VAL A 202 0.59 -10.75 11.88
CA VAL A 202 -0.49 -11.34 12.66
C VAL A 202 -1.01 -10.36 13.71
N SER A 203 -2.05 -10.77 14.44
CA SER A 203 -2.70 -9.97 15.50
C SER A 203 -3.23 -8.60 15.04
N SER A 204 -3.78 -7.84 16.00
CA SER A 204 -4.24 -6.46 15.78
C SER A 204 -3.10 -5.44 15.79
N ASP A 205 -1.94 -5.83 16.30
CA ASP A 205 -0.77 -4.99 16.53
C ASP A 205 0.30 -5.14 15.43
N TYR A 206 -0.05 -5.88 14.36
CA TYR A 206 0.80 -6.14 13.20
C TYR A 206 2.14 -6.79 13.55
N SER A 207 2.14 -7.73 14.50
CA SER A 207 3.32 -8.55 14.81
C SER A 207 3.86 -9.24 13.54
N PRO A 208 5.11 -8.97 13.12
CA PRO A 208 5.62 -9.38 11.81
C PRO A 208 5.96 -10.88 11.75
N VAL A 209 5.79 -11.47 10.56
CA VAL A 209 6.24 -12.84 10.22
C VAL A 209 7.22 -12.74 9.05
N LEU A 210 8.50 -12.53 9.36
CA LEU A 210 9.51 -12.16 8.35
C LEU A 210 9.68 -13.23 7.26
N GLU A 211 9.73 -14.51 7.64
CA GLU A 211 9.91 -15.62 6.70
C GLU A 211 8.77 -15.73 5.68
N ALA A 212 7.60 -15.17 5.99
CA ALA A 212 6.43 -15.21 5.10
C ALA A 212 6.65 -14.42 3.81
N TYR A 213 7.51 -13.40 3.82
CA TYR A 213 7.87 -12.66 2.61
C TYR A 213 8.63 -13.53 1.59
N GLY A 214 9.29 -14.60 2.04
CA GLY A 214 9.92 -15.62 1.20
C GLY A 214 8.97 -16.72 0.73
N CYS A 215 7.70 -16.72 1.15
CA CYS A 215 6.71 -17.64 0.59
C CYS A 215 6.36 -17.24 -0.84
N TYR A 216 5.99 -18.21 -1.67
CA TYR A 216 5.48 -17.97 -3.02
C TYR A 216 4.25 -18.82 -3.30
N PHE A 217 3.45 -18.41 -4.29
CA PHE A 217 2.38 -19.25 -4.81
C PHE A 217 2.89 -20.17 -5.93
N SER A 218 2.41 -21.40 -5.93
CA SER A 218 2.61 -22.42 -6.95
C SER A 218 1.23 -22.87 -7.49
N PRO A 219 1.17 -23.64 -8.60
CA PRO A 219 -0.08 -23.97 -9.26
C PRO A 219 -1.18 -24.45 -8.31
N ILE A 220 -2.43 -24.04 -8.58
CA ILE A 220 -3.60 -24.34 -7.77
C ILE A 220 -3.52 -23.65 -6.39
N ALA A 221 -2.93 -22.45 -6.34
CA ALA A 221 -2.75 -21.64 -5.14
C ALA A 221 -2.04 -22.34 -3.96
N ARG A 222 -1.17 -23.32 -4.24
CA ARG A 222 -0.34 -23.95 -3.20
C ARG A 222 0.74 -22.98 -2.75
N ILE A 223 1.12 -23.03 -1.48
CA ILE A 223 2.21 -22.20 -0.94
C ILE A 223 3.50 -23.00 -0.92
N GLY A 224 4.54 -22.45 -1.54
CA GLY A 224 5.91 -22.89 -1.38
C GLY A 224 6.71 -21.87 -0.57
N LYS A 225 7.94 -22.22 -0.21
CA LYS A 225 8.86 -21.36 0.53
C LYS A 225 10.20 -21.32 -0.19
N ASP A 226 10.76 -20.14 -0.36
CA ASP A 226 12.15 -19.97 -0.73
C ASP A 226 13.02 -20.11 0.53
N LEU A 227 13.77 -21.22 0.60
CA LEU A 227 14.64 -21.52 1.74
C LEU A 227 15.87 -20.59 1.80
N THR A 228 16.16 -19.86 0.73
CA THR A 228 17.27 -18.90 0.67
C THR A 228 16.86 -17.50 1.10
N TYR A 229 15.55 -17.22 1.25
CA TYR A 229 15.05 -15.91 1.65
C TYR A 229 15.64 -15.37 2.96
N PRO A 230 15.89 -16.17 4.01
CA PRO A 230 16.56 -15.69 5.23
C PRO A 230 17.97 -15.14 5.00
N GLU A 231 18.63 -15.51 3.90
CA GLU A 231 19.95 -15.00 3.53
C GLU A 231 19.89 -13.70 2.71
N SER A 232 18.69 -13.25 2.34
CA SER A 232 18.48 -12.03 1.57
C SER A 232 18.82 -10.77 2.39
N SER A 233 19.20 -9.70 1.68
CA SER A 233 19.42 -8.38 2.30
C SER A 233 18.15 -7.83 2.94
N GLU A 234 16.99 -8.03 2.31
CA GLU A 234 15.70 -7.59 2.85
C GLU A 234 15.40 -8.26 4.19
N TYR A 235 15.51 -9.60 4.28
CA TYR A 235 15.24 -10.32 5.52
C TYR A 235 16.16 -9.86 6.65
N ARG A 236 17.47 -9.77 6.37
CA ARG A 236 18.47 -9.31 7.36
C ARG A 236 18.17 -7.90 7.85
N MET A 237 17.81 -7.00 6.94
CA MET A 237 17.42 -5.62 7.27
C MET A 237 16.17 -5.60 8.15
N ARG A 238 15.11 -6.29 7.75
CA ARG A 238 13.85 -6.35 8.53
C ARG A 238 14.06 -6.92 9.93
N LYS A 239 14.88 -7.97 10.02
CA LYS A 239 15.24 -8.60 11.30
C LYS A 239 16.02 -7.65 12.19
N GLN A 240 16.99 -6.93 11.64
CA GLN A 240 17.77 -5.94 12.39
C GLN A 240 16.89 -4.85 12.99
N TYR A 241 15.94 -4.29 12.23
CA TYR A 241 15.04 -3.25 12.75
C TYR A 241 14.08 -3.80 13.81
N MET A 242 13.53 -4.99 13.61
CA MET A 242 12.70 -5.67 14.61
C MET A 242 13.47 -5.87 15.93
N GLU A 243 14.73 -6.33 15.85
CA GLU A 243 15.61 -6.52 17.03
C GLU A 243 15.98 -5.20 17.73
N LEU A 244 16.12 -4.11 16.97
CA LEU A 244 16.31 -2.78 17.52
C LEU A 244 15.08 -2.33 18.32
N SER A 245 13.87 -2.52 17.78
CA SER A 245 12.62 -2.21 18.48
C SER A 245 12.45 -3.01 19.78
N PHE A 246 12.79 -4.31 19.77
CA PHE A 246 12.80 -5.12 21.00
C PHE A 246 13.78 -4.59 22.06
N SER A 247 14.91 -4.04 21.63
CA SER A 247 15.95 -3.55 22.54
C SER A 247 15.55 -2.23 23.17
N GLN A 248 15.01 -1.30 22.37
CA GLN A 248 14.45 -0.03 22.85
C GLN A 248 13.30 -0.24 23.85
N TYR A 249 12.43 -1.21 23.58
CA TYR A 249 11.33 -1.55 24.49
C TYR A 249 11.85 -2.04 25.86
N ARG A 250 12.85 -2.94 25.87
CA ARG A 250 13.45 -3.45 27.11
C ARG A 250 14.17 -2.36 27.91
N GLU A 251 14.86 -1.44 27.25
CA GLU A 251 15.50 -0.30 27.92
C GLU A 251 14.47 0.61 28.59
N HIS A 252 13.34 0.89 27.93
CA HIS A 252 12.26 1.68 28.51
C HIS A 252 11.54 1.02 29.69
N GLU A 253 11.43 -0.31 29.74
CA GLU A 253 10.91 -1.01 30.93
C GLU A 253 11.86 -0.86 32.12
N HIS A 254 13.17 -0.92 31.90
CA HIS A 254 14.16 -0.77 32.97
C HIS A 254 14.33 0.66 33.50
N GLU A 255 13.97 1.69 32.74
CA GLU A 255 13.97 3.09 33.20
C GLU A 255 12.74 3.47 34.04
N GLN A 256 11.69 2.63 34.05
CA GLN A 256 10.44 2.86 34.77
C GLN A 256 10.33 2.08 36.10
N ASP A 257 11.29 1.20 36.38
CA ASP A 257 11.46 0.46 37.65
C ASP A 257 12.42 1.19 38.61
#